data_AF-A0A9X9WQS8-F1
#
_entry.id   AF-A0A9X9WQS8-F1
#
_cell.length_a   1.000
_cell.length_b   1.000
_cell.length_c   1.000
_cell.angle_alpha   90.00
_cell.angle_beta   90.00
_cell.angle_gamma   90.00
#
_symmetry.space_group_name_H-M   'P 1'
#
loop_
_entity.id
_entity.type
_entity.pdbx_description
1 polymer ?
#
loop_
_entity_poly.entity_id
_entity_poly.type
_entity_poly.pdbx_seq_one_letter_code
_entity_poly.pdbx_strand_id
1 'polypeptide(L)'
;LVLSARSEAALGLLATQWRDRLEGCDAADAAALARGVARHRDLGPHRLVLRGADGDALAAAIASDRGERGQAVRGAVAFAFSGNGAQYAAMAKGALAASPAFRRAVKEADAALAPRLGWSPLVLLRRGVMAEALAGTDIAQPLLFAVQVGVVGALGAQGIRPGLVLGHSVGEVAAAWCAGLLPLEEAAGLIVARSRHQHATRGTGRMAAIGCGPEAAAPLLDVAGPGVEIAAVNGPSSITVAGPAEAVARLCAAAEAARVSAIPLDLDYAFHAAAMDPVRNGLLADLATLAPRRGAIPMVSSVTGEVLDADDARAAYWWRNLREPVRFRDATRAAAEAGARLFLEIGPHPVLQSYLRESLREDSAEAAILPTLTRRDPAGDPFPAIADRAIARGADPRDGRAFAGPARRDLPRTPFARRPAWFPRTTESARLTDPERDHPLLGLRAGGDAGRWTAFLDTETDPWLADHRLMNEAVLPAAAMAEMALAAAAALHPDAPALEVTDLAIQRPLAFEPGRVREVRSTADAEGGFLLESRRRLAEEPWALAARARIAALPRLPAAPDAPPAEAREMRGAEVIALAARAGLDYGPAFRPVERVRT
;
A
#
# COMPACT_ATOMS: atom_id res chain seq x y z
N LEU A 1 -14.00 13.66 -1.48
CA LEU A 1 -12.60 13.62 -0.99
C LEU A 1 -12.21 12.17 -0.76
N VAL A 2 -11.00 11.77 -1.17
CA VAL A 2 -10.47 10.41 -0.92
C VAL A 2 -9.15 10.57 -0.18
N LEU A 3 -9.12 10.13 1.07
CA LEU A 3 -7.91 10.09 1.89
C LEU A 3 -7.35 8.68 1.89
N SER A 4 -6.03 8.54 1.85
CA SER A 4 -5.42 7.22 1.93
C SER A 4 -4.07 7.24 2.64
N ALA A 5 -3.75 6.14 3.32
CA ALA A 5 -2.51 5.98 4.06
C ALA A 5 -2.01 4.52 4.05
N ARG A 6 -0.76 4.32 4.51
CA ARG A 6 -0.11 3.01 4.60
C ARG A 6 -0.55 2.19 5.82
N SER A 7 -1.19 2.81 6.80
CA SER A 7 -1.76 2.16 7.99
C SER A 7 -3.02 2.90 8.44
N GLU A 8 -3.87 2.22 9.20
CA GLU A 8 -5.06 2.83 9.80
C GLU A 8 -4.72 4.00 10.74
N ALA A 9 -3.66 3.84 11.56
CA ALA A 9 -3.18 4.93 12.43
C ALA A 9 -2.74 6.18 11.63
N ALA A 10 -2.04 5.99 10.51
CA ALA A 10 -1.65 7.11 9.65
C ALA A 10 -2.85 7.74 8.94
N LEU A 11 -3.88 6.96 8.61
CA LEU A 11 -5.14 7.48 8.05
C LEU A 11 -5.88 8.36 9.05
N GLY A 12 -5.90 7.99 10.33
CA GLY A 12 -6.46 8.81 11.41
C GLY A 12 -5.77 10.16 11.54
N LEU A 13 -4.43 10.15 11.61
CA LEU A 13 -3.63 11.39 11.64
C LEU A 13 -3.86 12.26 10.39
N LEU A 14 -3.96 11.63 9.21
CA LEU A 14 -4.21 12.33 7.95
C LEU A 14 -5.59 12.97 7.96
N ALA A 15 -6.61 12.27 8.45
CA ALA A 15 -7.97 12.79 8.55
C ALA A 15 -8.03 14.05 9.42
N THR A 16 -7.36 14.07 10.58
CA THR A 16 -7.28 15.26 11.44
C THR A 16 -6.67 16.46 10.70
N GLN A 17 -5.53 16.27 10.02
CA GLN A 17 -4.90 17.35 9.24
C GLN A 17 -5.79 17.86 8.10
N TRP A 18 -6.57 16.96 7.49
CA TRP A 18 -7.50 17.32 6.42
C TRP A 18 -8.71 18.08 6.93
N ARG A 19 -9.26 17.72 8.10
CA ARG A 19 -10.32 18.49 8.75
C ARG A 19 -9.88 19.95 8.93
N ASP A 20 -8.73 20.16 9.56
CA ASP A 20 -8.21 21.50 9.86
C ASP A 20 -7.90 22.29 8.56
N ARG A 21 -7.49 21.61 7.48
CA ARG A 21 -7.24 22.25 6.16
C ARG A 21 -8.53 22.66 5.44
N LEU A 22 -9.63 21.96 5.69
CA LEU A 22 -10.90 22.13 4.99
C LEU A 22 -11.81 23.16 5.64
N GLU A 23 -11.64 23.44 6.94
CA GLU A 23 -12.41 24.46 7.66
C GLU A 23 -12.31 25.82 6.94
N GLY A 24 -13.48 26.42 6.67
CA GLY A 24 -13.60 27.70 5.98
C GLY A 24 -13.26 27.67 4.48
N CYS A 25 -12.95 26.51 3.89
CA CYS A 25 -12.78 26.40 2.44
C CYS A 25 -14.13 26.40 1.73
N ASP A 26 -14.26 27.26 0.72
CA ASP A 26 -15.42 27.23 -0.16
C ASP A 26 -15.49 25.94 -1.01
N ALA A 27 -16.60 25.76 -1.72
CA ALA A 27 -16.82 24.57 -2.55
C ALA A 27 -15.79 24.42 -3.68
N ALA A 28 -15.32 25.52 -4.28
CA ALA A 28 -14.38 25.49 -5.40
C ALA A 28 -12.99 25.05 -4.92
N ASP A 29 -12.54 25.61 -3.80
CA ASP A 29 -11.26 25.28 -3.18
C ASP A 29 -11.25 23.86 -2.60
N ALA A 30 -12.31 23.45 -1.89
CA ALA A 30 -12.44 22.09 -1.38
C ALA A 30 -12.42 21.06 -2.52
N ALA A 31 -13.10 21.33 -3.63
CA ALA A 31 -13.08 20.47 -4.80
C ALA A 31 -11.69 20.43 -5.47
N ALA A 32 -10.99 21.56 -5.57
CA ALA A 32 -9.63 21.62 -6.11
C ALA A 32 -8.62 20.83 -5.26
N LEU A 33 -8.76 20.88 -3.94
CA LEU A 33 -7.98 20.08 -3.00
C LEU A 33 -8.29 18.58 -3.13
N ALA A 34 -9.56 18.19 -3.17
CA ALA A 34 -9.96 16.79 -3.35
C ALA A 34 -9.41 16.21 -4.66
N ARG A 35 -9.42 16.99 -5.75
CA ARG A 35 -8.77 16.64 -7.02
C ARG A 35 -7.26 16.55 -6.90
N GLY A 36 -6.66 17.46 -6.15
CA GLY A 36 -5.23 17.47 -5.84
C GLY A 36 -4.78 16.15 -5.21
N VAL A 37 -5.51 15.67 -4.19
CA VAL A 37 -5.22 14.38 -3.55
C VAL A 37 -5.29 13.23 -4.54
N ALA A 38 -6.39 13.15 -5.31
CA ALA A 38 -6.57 12.05 -6.25
C ALA A 38 -5.51 12.02 -7.37
N ARG A 39 -5.00 13.19 -7.81
CA ARG A 39 -4.07 13.29 -8.95
C ARG A 39 -2.59 13.37 -8.58
N HIS A 40 -2.25 13.84 -7.39
CA HIS A 40 -0.87 14.15 -7.00
C HIS A 40 -0.40 13.35 -5.79
N ARG A 41 -1.17 12.34 -5.36
CA ARG A 41 -0.80 11.38 -4.33
C ARG A 41 -1.13 9.96 -4.78
N ASP A 42 -0.31 9.02 -4.34
CA ASP A 42 -0.62 7.60 -4.47
C ASP A 42 -1.83 7.25 -3.59
N LEU A 43 -2.71 6.40 -4.10
CA LEU A 43 -3.82 5.85 -3.32
C LEU A 43 -3.33 4.65 -2.50
N GLY A 44 -3.06 4.89 -1.23
CA GLY A 44 -2.66 3.89 -0.25
C GLY A 44 -3.74 2.82 0.03
N PRO A 45 -3.36 1.75 0.77
CA PRO A 45 -4.24 0.64 1.08
C PRO A 45 -5.38 1.01 2.05
N HIS A 46 -5.15 1.80 3.10
CA HIS A 46 -6.22 2.23 3.99
C HIS A 46 -6.85 3.49 3.44
N ARG A 47 -8.15 3.45 3.13
CA ARG A 47 -8.87 4.54 2.46
C ARG A 47 -10.06 5.02 3.27
N LEU A 48 -10.31 6.32 3.19
CA LEU A 48 -11.52 7.00 3.69
C LEU A 48 -12.10 7.84 2.55
N VAL A 49 -13.33 7.54 2.16
CA VAL A 49 -14.06 8.23 1.10
C VAL A 49 -15.18 9.06 1.72
N LEU A 50 -15.19 10.35 1.38
CA LEU A 50 -16.07 11.35 1.96
C LEU A 50 -16.76 12.16 0.86
N ARG A 51 -18.04 12.48 1.07
CA ARG A 51 -18.82 13.39 0.24
C ARG A 51 -19.29 14.57 1.07
N GLY A 52 -19.22 15.77 0.49
CA GLY A 52 -19.62 17.02 1.10
C GLY A 52 -19.73 18.11 0.03
N ALA A 53 -20.57 19.11 0.28
CA ALA A 53 -20.81 20.21 -0.68
C ALA A 53 -19.64 21.22 -0.72
N ASP A 54 -18.94 21.38 0.40
CA ASP A 54 -17.87 22.35 0.62
C ASP A 54 -16.86 21.82 1.67
N GLY A 55 -15.91 22.67 2.07
CA GLY A 55 -14.90 22.35 3.07
C GLY A 55 -15.50 22.00 4.43
N ASP A 56 -16.43 22.82 4.93
CA ASP A 56 -17.04 22.64 6.26
C ASP A 56 -17.85 21.34 6.34
N ALA A 57 -18.61 21.00 5.30
CA ALA A 57 -19.34 19.74 5.23
C ALA A 57 -18.40 18.52 5.26
N LEU A 58 -17.26 18.60 4.57
CA LEU A 58 -16.24 17.54 4.60
C LEU A 58 -15.51 17.47 5.94
N ALA A 59 -15.18 18.61 6.55
CA ALA A 59 -14.56 18.68 7.87
C ALA A 59 -15.48 18.08 8.95
N ALA A 60 -16.78 18.43 8.92
CA ALA A 60 -17.79 17.87 9.81
C ALA A 60 -17.97 16.35 9.58
N ALA A 61 -17.90 15.88 8.32
CA ALA A 61 -17.94 14.45 8.01
C ALA A 61 -16.74 13.71 8.61
N ILE A 62 -15.54 14.29 8.56
CA ILE A 62 -14.35 13.73 9.23
C ILE A 62 -14.53 13.70 10.75
N ALA A 63 -14.97 14.80 11.36
CA ALA A 63 -15.12 14.92 12.80
C ALA A 63 -16.14 13.95 13.39
N SER A 64 -17.22 13.67 12.65
CA SER A 64 -18.25 12.70 13.04
C SER A 64 -17.98 11.26 12.55
N ASP A 65 -16.82 11.00 11.95
CA ASP A 65 -16.47 9.72 11.30
C ASP A 65 -17.53 9.22 10.29
N ARG A 66 -18.16 10.17 9.58
CA ARG A 66 -19.17 9.89 8.56
C ARG A 66 -18.49 9.76 7.19
N GLY A 67 -18.02 8.56 6.87
CA GLY A 67 -17.43 8.24 5.57
C GLY A 67 -17.25 6.75 5.35
N GLU A 68 -17.02 6.36 4.10
CA GLU A 68 -16.78 4.97 3.76
C GLU A 68 -15.31 4.64 3.98
N ARG A 69 -15.03 3.71 4.90
CA ARG A 69 -13.69 3.23 5.22
C ARG A 69 -13.47 1.85 4.64
N GLY A 70 -12.27 1.62 4.13
CA GLY A 70 -11.93 0.32 3.59
C GLY A 70 -10.43 0.10 3.48
N GLN A 71 -10.07 -1.17 3.41
CA GLN A 71 -8.76 -1.59 2.95
C GLN A 71 -8.87 -1.98 1.49
N ALA A 72 -8.06 -1.34 0.66
CA ALA A 72 -8.00 -1.55 -0.77
C ALA A 72 -7.29 -2.86 -1.08
N VAL A 73 -7.94 -3.70 -1.89
CA VAL A 73 -7.30 -4.84 -2.54
C VAL A 73 -6.56 -4.36 -3.77
N ARG A 74 -5.40 -4.96 -4.07
CA ARG A 74 -4.56 -4.58 -5.21
C ARG A 74 -4.86 -5.47 -6.40
N GLY A 75 -5.51 -4.94 -7.41
CA GLY A 75 -5.77 -5.65 -8.67
C GLY A 75 -6.82 -4.96 -9.51
N ALA A 76 -7.21 -5.60 -10.60
CA ALA A 76 -8.26 -5.08 -11.49
C ALA A 76 -9.64 -5.16 -10.82
N VAL A 77 -10.50 -4.23 -11.23
CA VAL A 77 -11.93 -4.26 -10.92
C VAL A 77 -12.63 -5.18 -11.93
N ALA A 78 -13.29 -6.23 -11.47
CA ALA A 78 -14.11 -7.10 -12.31
C ALA A 78 -15.60 -6.76 -12.15
N PHE A 79 -16.32 -6.63 -13.26
CA PHE A 79 -17.77 -6.56 -13.25
C PHE A 79 -18.35 -7.95 -13.53
N ALA A 80 -19.02 -8.53 -12.54
CA ALA A 80 -19.69 -9.82 -12.63
C ALA A 80 -21.19 -9.63 -12.89
N PHE A 81 -21.66 -9.94 -14.08
CA PHE A 81 -23.03 -9.72 -14.50
C PHE A 81 -23.94 -10.87 -14.07
N SER A 82 -24.93 -10.58 -13.25
CA SER A 82 -25.87 -11.60 -12.76
C SER A 82 -26.79 -12.14 -13.85
N GLY A 83 -27.16 -13.41 -13.72
CA GLY A 83 -28.09 -14.09 -14.62
C GLY A 83 -29.55 -14.01 -14.16
N ASN A 84 -30.37 -14.90 -14.71
CA ASN A 84 -31.76 -15.09 -14.29
C ASN A 84 -31.83 -15.42 -12.78
N GLY A 85 -32.85 -14.88 -12.10
CA GLY A 85 -33.07 -15.02 -10.66
C GLY A 85 -32.68 -13.77 -9.85
N ALA A 86 -31.91 -12.85 -10.45
CA ALA A 86 -31.61 -11.56 -9.83
C ALA A 86 -32.81 -10.59 -9.88
N GLN A 87 -33.68 -10.72 -10.89
CA GLN A 87 -34.85 -9.87 -11.06
C GLN A 87 -35.88 -10.05 -9.92
N TYR A 88 -36.62 -8.98 -9.62
CA TYR A 88 -37.71 -9.00 -8.64
C TYR A 88 -38.74 -7.92 -8.96
N ALA A 89 -39.94 -8.05 -8.40
CA ALA A 89 -41.01 -7.08 -8.60
C ALA A 89 -40.56 -5.66 -8.21
N ALA A 90 -40.88 -4.69 -9.06
CA ALA A 90 -40.47 -3.28 -8.92
C ALA A 90 -38.94 -3.03 -8.85
N MET A 91 -38.11 -3.95 -9.36
CA MET A 91 -36.65 -3.75 -9.42
C MET A 91 -36.25 -2.44 -10.11
N ALA A 92 -35.16 -1.84 -9.63
CA ALA A 92 -34.56 -0.61 -10.14
C ALA A 92 -35.48 0.63 -10.24
N LYS A 93 -36.74 0.57 -9.77
CA LYS A 93 -37.69 1.70 -9.83
C LYS A 93 -37.18 2.93 -9.07
N GLY A 94 -36.64 2.72 -7.86
CA GLY A 94 -36.04 3.79 -7.05
C GLY A 94 -34.82 4.41 -7.73
N ALA A 95 -33.90 3.57 -8.21
CA ALA A 95 -32.71 4.01 -8.96
C ALA A 95 -33.08 4.78 -10.23
N LEU A 96 -34.11 4.33 -10.96
CA LEU A 96 -34.61 5.01 -12.17
C LEU A 96 -35.20 6.39 -11.87
N ALA A 97 -35.88 6.54 -10.74
CA ALA A 97 -36.41 7.82 -10.29
C ALA A 97 -35.28 8.77 -9.85
N ALA A 98 -34.37 8.29 -9.01
CA ALA A 98 -33.42 9.13 -8.31
C ALA A 98 -32.13 9.42 -9.10
N SER A 99 -31.62 8.47 -9.90
CA SER A 99 -30.31 8.60 -10.56
C SER A 99 -30.43 9.03 -12.04
N PRO A 100 -29.94 10.24 -12.42
CA PRO A 100 -30.00 10.69 -13.81
C PRO A 100 -29.10 9.87 -14.75
N ALA A 101 -27.95 9.39 -14.27
CA ALA A 101 -27.03 8.59 -15.09
C ALA A 101 -27.61 7.21 -15.41
N PHE A 102 -28.16 6.54 -14.39
CA PHE A 102 -28.87 5.26 -14.57
C PHE A 102 -30.02 5.41 -15.57
N ARG A 103 -30.87 6.43 -15.39
CA ARG A 103 -32.03 6.66 -16.25
C ARG A 103 -31.65 6.95 -17.70
N ARG A 104 -30.55 7.66 -17.96
CA ARG A 104 -30.04 7.87 -19.33
C ARG A 104 -29.62 6.56 -19.97
N ALA A 105 -28.82 5.75 -19.28
CA ALA A 105 -28.35 4.47 -19.80
C ALA A 105 -29.51 3.47 -20.01
N VAL A 106 -30.52 3.44 -19.13
CA VAL A 106 -31.75 2.65 -19.36
C VAL A 106 -32.51 3.16 -20.59
N LYS A 107 -32.57 4.47 -20.82
CA LYS A 107 -33.21 5.04 -22.02
C LYS A 107 -32.47 4.65 -23.31
N GLU A 108 -31.15 4.57 -23.26
CA GLU A 108 -30.33 4.09 -24.39
C GLU A 108 -30.60 2.60 -24.66
N ALA A 109 -30.64 1.76 -23.62
CA ALA A 109 -31.03 0.35 -23.77
C ALA A 109 -32.45 0.20 -24.30
N ASP A 110 -33.40 0.99 -23.80
CA ASP A 110 -34.79 1.01 -24.25
C ASP A 110 -34.90 1.35 -25.75
N ALA A 111 -34.13 2.33 -26.24
CA ALA A 111 -34.13 2.70 -27.65
C ALA A 111 -33.66 1.56 -28.57
N ALA A 112 -32.75 0.71 -28.11
CA ALA A 112 -32.28 -0.48 -28.84
C ALA A 112 -33.24 -1.67 -28.72
N LEU A 113 -33.91 -1.82 -27.58
CA LEU A 113 -34.78 -2.96 -27.26
C LEU A 113 -36.22 -2.78 -27.77
N ALA A 114 -36.84 -1.62 -27.52
CA ALA A 114 -38.26 -1.41 -27.71
C ALA A 114 -38.76 -1.68 -29.14
N PRO A 115 -38.02 -1.30 -30.22
CA PRO A 115 -38.44 -1.61 -31.58
C PRO A 115 -38.56 -3.12 -31.87
N ARG A 116 -37.79 -3.95 -31.17
CA ARG A 116 -37.77 -5.42 -31.33
C ARG A 116 -38.78 -6.11 -30.42
N LEU A 117 -39.03 -5.53 -29.25
CA LEU A 117 -39.95 -6.06 -28.24
C LEU A 117 -41.41 -5.71 -28.51
N GLY A 118 -41.67 -4.57 -29.17
CA GLY A 118 -43.02 -4.00 -29.29
C GLY A 118 -43.53 -3.33 -28.00
N TRP A 119 -42.68 -3.25 -26.96
CA TRP A 119 -42.96 -2.58 -25.69
C TRP A 119 -41.68 -1.94 -25.12
N SER A 120 -41.83 -1.00 -24.20
CA SER A 120 -40.71 -0.23 -23.63
C SER A 120 -40.29 -0.77 -22.25
N PRO A 121 -39.08 -1.35 -22.12
CA PRO A 121 -38.42 -1.61 -20.83
C PRO A 121 -38.44 -0.42 -19.88
N LEU A 122 -38.16 0.79 -20.37
CA LEU A 122 -38.14 2.00 -19.55
C LEU A 122 -39.52 2.28 -18.92
N VAL A 123 -40.58 2.17 -19.70
CA VAL A 123 -41.95 2.39 -19.21
C VAL A 123 -42.33 1.33 -18.18
N LEU A 124 -42.00 0.06 -18.45
CA LEU A 124 -42.33 -1.06 -17.57
C LEU A 124 -41.60 -0.95 -16.22
N LEU A 125 -40.29 -0.65 -16.22
CA LEU A 125 -39.50 -0.39 -15.01
C LEU A 125 -40.04 0.81 -14.21
N ARG A 126 -40.46 1.88 -14.89
CA ARG A 126 -41.01 3.08 -14.23
C ARG A 126 -42.33 2.79 -13.52
N ARG A 127 -43.23 2.04 -14.15
CA ARG A 127 -44.50 1.62 -13.53
C ARG A 127 -44.25 0.69 -12.34
N GLY A 128 -43.25 -0.17 -12.47
CA GLY A 128 -42.92 -1.22 -11.52
C GLY A 128 -43.48 -2.53 -12.06
N VAL A 129 -42.58 -3.47 -12.34
CA VAL A 129 -42.92 -4.75 -12.96
C VAL A 129 -43.50 -5.69 -11.92
N MET A 130 -44.56 -6.42 -12.26
CA MET A 130 -45.19 -7.42 -11.40
C MET A 130 -44.44 -8.75 -11.44
N ALA A 131 -44.54 -9.53 -10.37
CA ALA A 131 -43.81 -10.79 -10.25
C ALA A 131 -44.22 -11.80 -11.33
N GLU A 132 -45.51 -11.82 -11.66
CA GLU A 132 -46.12 -12.72 -12.66
C GLU A 132 -45.55 -12.46 -14.05
N ALA A 133 -45.32 -11.19 -14.41
CA ALA A 133 -44.71 -10.83 -15.68
C ALA A 133 -43.23 -11.26 -15.75
N LEU A 134 -42.52 -11.24 -14.62
CA LEU A 134 -41.12 -11.65 -14.53
C LEU A 134 -40.92 -13.18 -14.57
N ALA A 135 -41.99 -13.97 -14.53
CA ALA A 135 -41.93 -15.42 -14.77
C ALA A 135 -41.67 -15.76 -16.25
N GLY A 136 -42.01 -14.86 -17.17
CA GLY A 136 -41.68 -14.97 -18.60
C GLY A 136 -40.26 -14.50 -18.88
N THR A 137 -39.41 -15.35 -19.48
CA THR A 137 -38.02 -14.96 -19.82
C THR A 137 -37.95 -13.90 -20.90
N ASP A 138 -38.92 -13.88 -21.81
CA ASP A 138 -39.12 -12.87 -22.86
C ASP A 138 -39.29 -11.45 -22.28
N ILE A 139 -39.82 -11.34 -21.05
CA ILE A 139 -39.90 -10.08 -20.30
C ILE A 139 -38.71 -9.91 -19.35
N ALA A 140 -38.37 -10.94 -18.58
CA ALA A 140 -37.39 -10.84 -17.51
C ALA A 140 -35.97 -10.55 -18.02
N GLN A 141 -35.53 -11.21 -19.09
CA GLN A 141 -34.16 -11.06 -19.59
C GLN A 141 -33.89 -9.68 -20.24
N PRO A 142 -34.76 -9.14 -21.11
CA PRO A 142 -34.56 -7.78 -21.62
C PRO A 142 -34.58 -6.71 -20.52
N LEU A 143 -35.43 -6.88 -19.50
CA LEU A 143 -35.44 -5.97 -18.35
C LEU A 143 -34.16 -6.09 -17.51
N LEU A 144 -33.68 -7.31 -17.26
CA LEU A 144 -32.41 -7.54 -16.56
C LEU A 144 -31.26 -6.85 -17.30
N PHE A 145 -31.16 -7.06 -18.63
CA PHE A 145 -30.16 -6.40 -19.47
C PHE A 145 -30.26 -4.87 -19.39
N ALA A 146 -31.47 -4.30 -19.52
CA ALA A 146 -31.66 -2.86 -19.40
C ALA A 146 -31.22 -2.30 -18.04
N VAL A 147 -31.51 -3.01 -16.94
CA VAL A 147 -31.04 -2.64 -15.60
C VAL A 147 -29.52 -2.73 -15.50
N GLN A 148 -28.90 -3.78 -16.03
CA GLN A 148 -27.43 -3.95 -16.03
C GLN A 148 -26.74 -2.83 -16.81
N VAL A 149 -27.24 -2.47 -18.00
CA VAL A 149 -26.78 -1.30 -18.76
C VAL A 149 -26.92 -0.02 -17.94
N GLY A 150 -28.06 0.14 -17.25
CA GLY A 150 -28.30 1.22 -16.31
C GLY A 150 -27.24 1.32 -15.21
N VAL A 151 -26.94 0.21 -14.55
CA VAL A 151 -25.95 0.12 -13.46
C VAL A 151 -24.57 0.48 -13.99
N VAL A 152 -24.15 -0.08 -15.14
CA VAL A 152 -22.85 0.22 -15.76
C VAL A 152 -22.74 1.72 -16.09
N GLY A 153 -23.76 2.32 -16.68
CA GLY A 153 -23.76 3.75 -17.00
C GLY A 153 -23.67 4.64 -15.75
N ALA A 154 -24.34 4.26 -14.67
CA ALA A 154 -24.33 5.02 -13.43
C ALA A 154 -23.01 4.91 -12.65
N LEU A 155 -22.44 3.71 -12.53
CA LEU A 155 -21.06 3.49 -12.05
C LEU A 155 -20.06 4.25 -12.92
N GLY A 156 -20.31 4.22 -14.23
CA GLY A 156 -19.65 5.00 -15.26
C GLY A 156 -19.52 6.48 -14.88
N ALA A 157 -20.63 7.11 -14.56
CA ALA A 157 -20.67 8.52 -14.17
C ALA A 157 -19.91 8.84 -12.87
N GLN A 158 -19.75 7.86 -11.97
CA GLN A 158 -18.96 7.98 -10.74
C GLN A 158 -17.46 7.71 -10.94
N GLY A 159 -17.02 7.31 -12.14
CA GLY A 159 -15.62 6.99 -12.44
C GLY A 159 -15.25 5.52 -12.26
N ILE A 160 -16.18 4.67 -11.86
CA ILE A 160 -15.91 3.24 -11.68
C ILE A 160 -15.98 2.55 -13.05
N ARG A 161 -14.89 1.88 -13.44
CA ARG A 161 -14.79 1.10 -14.68
C ARG A 161 -14.26 -0.29 -14.38
N PRO A 162 -14.69 -1.33 -15.11
CA PRO A 162 -14.06 -2.63 -15.03
C PRO A 162 -12.75 -2.64 -15.82
N GLY A 163 -11.76 -3.37 -15.31
CA GLY A 163 -10.61 -3.85 -16.07
C GLY A 163 -10.83 -5.26 -16.63
N LEU A 164 -11.89 -5.96 -16.21
CA LEU A 164 -12.30 -7.28 -16.67
C LEU A 164 -13.81 -7.45 -16.46
N VAL A 165 -14.48 -8.25 -17.29
CA VAL A 165 -15.89 -8.60 -17.10
C VAL A 165 -16.10 -10.11 -17.18
N LEU A 166 -17.14 -10.59 -16.51
CA LEU A 166 -17.62 -11.97 -16.60
C LEU A 166 -19.14 -11.97 -16.39
N GLY A 167 -19.84 -12.96 -16.94
CA GLY A 167 -21.29 -13.08 -16.81
C GLY A 167 -21.70 -14.47 -16.35
N HIS A 168 -22.86 -14.54 -15.70
CA HIS A 168 -23.52 -15.81 -15.41
C HIS A 168 -24.69 -16.02 -16.37
N SER A 169 -24.63 -17.05 -17.21
CA SER A 169 -25.69 -17.34 -18.20
C SER A 169 -26.01 -16.11 -19.06
N VAL A 170 -27.26 -15.65 -19.07
CA VAL A 170 -27.76 -14.48 -19.78
C VAL A 170 -27.03 -13.18 -19.40
N GLY A 171 -26.44 -13.10 -18.21
CA GLY A 171 -25.62 -11.95 -17.79
C GLY A 171 -24.42 -11.72 -18.73
N GLU A 172 -23.97 -12.75 -19.45
CA GLU A 172 -22.92 -12.61 -20.46
C GLU A 172 -23.27 -11.65 -21.59
N VAL A 173 -24.55 -11.48 -21.94
CA VAL A 173 -24.93 -10.55 -23.01
C VAL A 173 -24.59 -9.10 -22.61
N ALA A 174 -24.86 -8.74 -21.35
CA ALA A 174 -24.48 -7.44 -20.80
C ALA A 174 -22.97 -7.32 -20.58
N ALA A 175 -22.27 -8.40 -20.20
CA ALA A 175 -20.81 -8.42 -20.14
C ALA A 175 -20.18 -8.19 -21.52
N ALA A 176 -20.64 -8.86 -22.57
CA ALA A 176 -20.13 -8.70 -23.94
C ALA A 176 -20.35 -7.27 -24.47
N TRP A 177 -21.51 -6.67 -24.16
CA TRP A 177 -21.73 -5.25 -24.43
C TRP A 177 -20.75 -4.36 -23.66
N CYS A 178 -20.61 -4.57 -22.35
CA CYS A 178 -19.73 -3.76 -21.50
C CYS A 178 -18.26 -3.89 -21.91
N ALA A 179 -17.85 -5.07 -22.39
CA ALA A 179 -16.51 -5.33 -22.90
C ALA A 179 -16.20 -4.60 -24.21
N GLY A 180 -17.25 -4.16 -24.92
CA GLY A 180 -17.17 -3.64 -26.28
C GLY A 180 -17.10 -4.74 -27.34
N LEU A 181 -17.35 -6.01 -26.98
CA LEU A 181 -17.45 -7.11 -27.94
C LEU A 181 -18.69 -7.01 -28.81
N LEU A 182 -19.81 -6.57 -28.22
CA LEU A 182 -21.05 -6.31 -28.93
C LEU A 182 -21.44 -4.83 -28.81
N PRO A 183 -21.69 -4.14 -29.93
CA PRO A 183 -22.42 -2.87 -29.90
C PRO A 183 -23.77 -3.04 -29.18
N LEU A 184 -24.27 -1.97 -28.57
CA LEU A 184 -25.54 -2.02 -27.81
C LEU A 184 -26.71 -2.56 -28.66
N GLU A 185 -26.77 -2.19 -29.93
CA GLU A 185 -27.80 -2.64 -30.87
C GLU A 185 -27.75 -4.15 -31.15
N GLU A 186 -26.55 -4.71 -31.28
CA GLU A 186 -26.32 -6.14 -31.49
C GLU A 186 -26.61 -6.93 -30.21
N ALA A 187 -26.17 -6.42 -29.05
CA ALA A 187 -26.50 -7.01 -27.76
C ALA A 187 -28.01 -6.98 -27.47
N ALA A 188 -28.70 -5.92 -27.89
CA ALA A 188 -30.16 -5.82 -27.82
C ALA A 188 -30.85 -6.82 -28.76
N GLY A 189 -30.36 -7.00 -30.00
CA GLY A 189 -30.83 -8.04 -30.90
C GLY A 189 -30.67 -9.45 -30.31
N LEU A 190 -29.49 -9.72 -29.76
CA LEU A 190 -29.16 -10.98 -29.12
C LEU A 190 -30.05 -11.28 -27.91
N ILE A 191 -30.19 -10.34 -26.95
CA ILE A 191 -30.98 -10.58 -25.75
C ILE A 191 -32.45 -10.83 -26.08
N VAL A 192 -33.00 -10.14 -27.09
CA VAL A 192 -34.39 -10.32 -27.53
C VAL A 192 -34.59 -11.67 -28.22
N ALA A 193 -33.69 -12.04 -29.15
CA ALA A 193 -33.76 -13.34 -29.83
C ALA A 193 -33.62 -14.49 -28.81
N ARG A 194 -32.60 -14.40 -27.94
CA ARG A 194 -32.36 -15.36 -26.86
C ARG A 194 -33.57 -15.51 -25.95
N SER A 195 -34.11 -14.40 -25.44
CA SER A 195 -35.18 -14.43 -24.45
C SER A 195 -36.46 -15.04 -25.01
N ARG A 196 -36.79 -14.74 -26.26
CA ARG A 196 -37.92 -15.32 -27.00
C ARG A 196 -37.76 -16.83 -27.21
N HIS A 197 -36.61 -17.27 -27.71
CA HIS A 197 -36.35 -18.69 -27.93
C HIS A 197 -36.35 -19.46 -26.61
N GLN A 198 -35.68 -18.93 -25.59
CA GLN A 198 -35.70 -19.53 -24.26
C GLN A 198 -37.13 -19.57 -23.68
N HIS A 199 -37.96 -18.55 -23.93
CA HIS A 199 -39.35 -18.52 -23.48
C HIS A 199 -40.21 -19.60 -24.14
N ALA A 200 -39.95 -19.94 -25.40
CA ALA A 200 -40.70 -20.98 -26.13
C ALA A 200 -40.53 -22.39 -25.52
N THR A 201 -39.57 -22.58 -24.62
CA THR A 201 -39.34 -23.83 -23.86
C THR A 201 -40.04 -23.85 -22.50
N ARG A 202 -40.91 -22.86 -22.22
CA ARG A 202 -41.65 -22.82 -20.97
C ARG A 202 -42.50 -24.09 -20.78
N GLY A 203 -42.49 -24.65 -19.58
CA GLY A 203 -43.23 -25.84 -19.22
C GLY A 203 -42.54 -27.16 -19.57
N THR A 204 -41.36 -27.13 -20.20
CA THR A 204 -40.66 -28.36 -20.62
C THR A 204 -39.69 -28.92 -19.57
N GLY A 205 -39.55 -28.27 -18.41
CA GLY A 205 -38.67 -28.75 -17.35
C GLY A 205 -38.60 -27.85 -16.12
N ARG A 206 -37.75 -28.26 -15.16
CA ARG A 206 -37.47 -27.57 -13.90
C ARG A 206 -35.97 -27.49 -13.67
N MET A 207 -35.59 -26.68 -12.68
CA MET A 207 -34.21 -26.60 -12.18
C MET A 207 -34.17 -26.70 -10.66
N ALA A 208 -33.05 -27.15 -10.12
CA ALA A 208 -32.77 -27.15 -8.68
C ALA A 208 -31.33 -26.74 -8.41
N ALA A 209 -31.11 -25.95 -7.36
CA ALA A 209 -29.78 -25.67 -6.83
C ALA A 209 -29.39 -26.77 -5.84
N ILE A 210 -28.22 -27.38 -6.02
CA ILE A 210 -27.72 -28.48 -5.19
C ILE A 210 -26.44 -28.03 -4.48
N GLY A 211 -26.40 -28.22 -3.17
CA GLY A 211 -25.31 -27.82 -2.28
C GLY A 211 -24.15 -28.83 -2.27
N CYS A 212 -23.69 -29.24 -3.45
CA CYS A 212 -22.50 -30.06 -3.61
C CYS A 212 -21.81 -29.76 -4.96
N GLY A 213 -20.59 -30.27 -5.14
CA GLY A 213 -19.85 -30.18 -6.41
C GLY A 213 -20.24 -31.30 -7.40
N PRO A 214 -19.79 -31.22 -8.67
CA PRO A 214 -20.14 -32.20 -9.71
C PRO A 214 -19.83 -33.65 -9.35
N GLU A 215 -18.67 -33.92 -8.75
CA GLU A 215 -18.25 -35.26 -8.35
C GLU A 215 -19.18 -35.87 -7.29
N ALA A 216 -19.53 -35.08 -6.27
CA ALA A 216 -20.44 -35.49 -5.21
C ALA A 216 -21.90 -35.61 -5.67
N ALA A 217 -22.26 -34.96 -6.80
CA ALA A 217 -23.57 -35.04 -7.40
C ALA A 217 -23.77 -36.28 -8.27
N ALA A 218 -22.71 -36.97 -8.71
CA ALA A 218 -22.82 -38.11 -9.62
C ALA A 218 -23.79 -39.21 -9.11
N PRO A 219 -23.73 -39.66 -7.83
CA PRO A 219 -24.70 -40.64 -7.33
C PRO A 219 -26.14 -40.13 -7.30
N LEU A 220 -26.35 -38.82 -7.12
CA LEU A 220 -27.69 -38.20 -7.11
C LEU A 220 -28.27 -38.12 -8.52
N LEU A 221 -27.42 -37.86 -9.52
CA LEU A 221 -27.80 -37.85 -10.94
C LEU A 221 -28.20 -39.24 -11.42
N ASP A 222 -27.48 -40.28 -10.99
CA ASP A 222 -27.82 -41.68 -11.30
C ASP A 222 -29.23 -42.05 -10.79
N VAL A 223 -29.59 -41.59 -9.57
CA VAL A 223 -30.92 -41.84 -8.97
C VAL A 223 -32.02 -41.05 -9.68
N ALA A 224 -31.73 -39.85 -10.18
CA ALA A 224 -32.70 -39.01 -10.88
C ALA A 224 -33.22 -39.67 -12.18
N GLY A 225 -32.36 -40.47 -12.83
CA GLY A 225 -32.62 -41.11 -14.11
C GLY A 225 -32.29 -40.21 -15.30
N PRO A 226 -32.55 -40.67 -16.54
CA PRO A 226 -32.14 -39.97 -17.75
C PRO A 226 -32.81 -38.59 -17.88
N GLY A 227 -32.07 -37.62 -18.43
CA GLY A 227 -32.58 -36.30 -18.79
C GLY A 227 -32.35 -35.19 -17.74
N VAL A 228 -31.69 -35.49 -16.62
CA VAL A 228 -31.17 -34.45 -15.72
C VAL A 228 -29.71 -34.16 -16.05
N GLU A 229 -29.42 -32.90 -16.39
CA GLU A 229 -28.08 -32.41 -16.71
C GLU A 229 -27.63 -31.38 -15.66
N ILE A 230 -26.33 -31.28 -15.43
CA ILE A 230 -25.75 -30.16 -14.68
C ILE A 230 -25.86 -28.93 -15.58
N ALA A 231 -26.70 -27.97 -15.21
CA ALA A 231 -26.92 -26.72 -15.92
C ALA A 231 -25.94 -25.62 -15.53
N ALA A 232 -25.37 -25.68 -14.32
CA ALA A 232 -24.33 -24.74 -13.88
C ALA A 232 -23.42 -25.35 -12.82
N VAL A 233 -22.14 -25.04 -12.90
CA VAL A 233 -21.14 -25.22 -11.84
C VAL A 233 -20.82 -23.83 -11.30
N ASN A 234 -21.54 -23.44 -10.25
CA ASN A 234 -21.49 -22.09 -9.69
C ASN A 234 -20.31 -21.89 -8.74
N GLY A 235 -19.96 -22.93 -8.00
CA GLY A 235 -18.84 -22.96 -7.05
C GLY A 235 -18.43 -24.39 -6.73
N PRO A 236 -17.38 -24.60 -5.91
CA PRO A 236 -16.89 -25.94 -5.54
C PRO A 236 -17.95 -26.79 -4.83
N SER A 237 -18.88 -26.15 -4.11
CA SER A 237 -19.97 -26.80 -3.37
C SER A 237 -21.37 -26.36 -3.86
N SER A 238 -21.47 -25.83 -5.09
CA SER A 238 -22.74 -25.34 -5.60
C SER A 238 -22.89 -25.60 -7.09
N ILE A 239 -23.85 -26.47 -7.43
CA ILE A 239 -24.27 -26.71 -8.81
C ILE A 239 -25.75 -26.36 -8.98
N THR A 240 -26.17 -26.20 -10.23
CA THR A 240 -27.58 -26.18 -10.61
C THR A 240 -27.82 -27.31 -11.59
N VAL A 241 -28.88 -28.08 -11.38
CA VAL A 241 -29.33 -29.14 -12.28
C VAL A 241 -30.59 -28.73 -12.99
N ALA A 242 -30.81 -29.26 -14.20
CA ALA A 242 -32.00 -29.00 -15.00
C ALA A 242 -32.47 -30.27 -15.70
N GLY A 243 -33.79 -30.44 -15.83
CA GLY A 243 -34.37 -31.60 -16.51
C GLY A 243 -35.90 -31.68 -16.34
N PRO A 244 -36.50 -32.83 -16.68
CA PRO A 244 -37.93 -33.08 -16.47
C PRO A 244 -38.33 -32.89 -15.01
N ALA A 245 -39.53 -32.33 -14.77
CA ALA A 245 -39.99 -31.97 -13.43
C ALA A 245 -39.93 -33.14 -12.43
N GLU A 246 -40.38 -34.33 -12.84
CA GLU A 246 -40.36 -35.53 -12.00
C GLU A 246 -38.94 -36.01 -11.69
N ALA A 247 -38.02 -35.89 -12.65
CA ALA A 247 -36.64 -36.32 -12.47
C ALA A 247 -35.89 -35.38 -11.50
N VAL A 248 -36.11 -34.07 -11.63
CA VAL A 248 -35.60 -33.08 -10.67
C VAL A 248 -36.19 -33.31 -9.27
N ALA A 249 -37.48 -33.63 -9.17
CA ALA A 249 -38.10 -33.95 -7.88
C ALA A 249 -37.49 -35.20 -7.22
N ARG A 250 -37.23 -36.27 -8.00
CA ARG A 250 -36.50 -37.46 -7.51
C ARG A 250 -35.09 -37.12 -7.04
N LEU A 251 -34.36 -36.29 -7.80
CA LEU A 251 -33.03 -35.84 -7.40
C LEU A 251 -33.07 -35.08 -6.07
N CYS A 252 -34.01 -34.15 -5.90
CA CYS A 252 -34.17 -33.41 -4.65
C CYS A 252 -34.47 -34.33 -3.46
N ALA A 253 -35.34 -35.33 -3.63
CA ALA A 253 -35.64 -36.32 -2.59
C ALA A 253 -34.40 -37.18 -2.24
N ALA A 254 -33.61 -37.58 -3.25
CA ALA A 254 -32.36 -38.31 -3.05
C ALA A 254 -31.31 -37.45 -2.33
N ALA A 255 -31.20 -36.17 -2.68
CA ALA A 255 -30.31 -35.22 -2.03
C ALA A 255 -30.68 -35.03 -0.56
N GLU A 256 -31.98 -34.88 -0.25
CA GLU A 256 -32.48 -34.79 1.12
C GLU A 256 -32.14 -36.05 1.94
N ALA A 257 -32.35 -37.23 1.37
CA ALA A 257 -31.96 -38.50 2.00
C ALA A 257 -30.44 -38.60 2.26
N ALA A 258 -29.63 -38.03 1.36
CA ALA A 258 -28.18 -37.92 1.49
C ALA A 258 -27.71 -36.75 2.36
N ARG A 259 -28.62 -35.97 2.95
CA ARG A 259 -28.34 -34.73 3.72
C ARG A 259 -27.57 -33.66 2.93
N VAL A 260 -27.76 -33.64 1.61
CA VAL A 260 -27.28 -32.60 0.71
C VAL A 260 -28.40 -31.58 0.50
N SER A 261 -28.08 -30.29 0.63
CA SER A 261 -29.07 -29.23 0.37
C SER A 261 -29.53 -29.28 -1.09
N ALA A 262 -30.84 -29.31 -1.31
CA ALA A 262 -31.44 -29.20 -2.63
C ALA A 262 -32.61 -28.22 -2.57
N ILE A 263 -32.57 -27.19 -3.42
CA ILE A 263 -33.57 -26.12 -3.47
C ILE A 263 -34.16 -26.12 -4.88
N PRO A 264 -35.40 -26.63 -5.06
CA PRO A 264 -36.13 -26.44 -6.30
C PRO A 264 -36.26 -24.94 -6.62
N LEU A 265 -35.96 -24.57 -7.86
CA LEU A 265 -36.10 -23.19 -8.30
C LEU A 265 -37.51 -22.96 -8.81
N ASP A 266 -38.15 -21.88 -8.37
CA ASP A 266 -39.50 -21.47 -8.79
C ASP A 266 -39.47 -20.86 -10.19
N LEU A 267 -39.21 -21.71 -11.19
CA LEU A 267 -39.19 -21.37 -12.60
C LEU A 267 -39.62 -22.56 -13.46
N ASP A 268 -40.24 -22.26 -14.59
CA ASP A 268 -40.90 -23.23 -15.47
C ASP A 268 -40.08 -23.55 -16.71
N TYR A 269 -38.79 -23.80 -16.49
CA TYR A 269 -37.81 -24.01 -17.53
C TYR A 269 -36.71 -24.97 -17.06
N ALA A 270 -36.00 -25.57 -18.01
CA ALA A 270 -34.77 -26.32 -17.79
C ALA A 270 -33.63 -25.72 -18.64
N PHE A 271 -33.08 -24.59 -18.20
CA PHE A 271 -32.01 -23.90 -18.93
C PHE A 271 -30.71 -24.72 -18.94
N HIS A 272 -29.85 -24.48 -19.93
CA HIS A 272 -28.52 -25.10 -20.03
C HIS A 272 -28.55 -26.65 -20.03
N ALA A 273 -29.57 -27.22 -20.66
CA ALA A 273 -29.79 -28.66 -20.80
C ALA A 273 -30.47 -28.98 -22.13
N ALA A 274 -30.63 -30.27 -22.47
CA ALA A 274 -31.24 -30.73 -23.73
C ALA A 274 -32.63 -30.12 -24.02
N ALA A 275 -33.36 -29.64 -23.01
CA ALA A 275 -34.61 -28.90 -23.20
C ALA A 275 -34.47 -27.66 -24.12
N MET A 276 -33.26 -27.15 -24.33
CA MET A 276 -32.98 -26.05 -25.23
C MET A 276 -32.78 -26.47 -26.70
N ASP A 277 -32.52 -27.74 -27.00
CA ASP A 277 -32.22 -28.22 -28.37
C ASP A 277 -33.24 -27.85 -29.44
N PRO A 278 -34.57 -27.84 -29.17
CA PRO A 278 -35.56 -27.46 -30.16
C PRO A 278 -35.40 -26.04 -30.72
N VAL A 279 -34.78 -25.13 -29.96
CA VAL A 279 -34.69 -23.70 -30.35
C VAL A 279 -33.40 -23.36 -31.07
N ARG A 280 -32.49 -24.32 -31.24
CA ARG A 280 -31.16 -24.13 -31.85
C ARG A 280 -31.22 -23.43 -33.21
N ASN A 281 -31.98 -24.00 -34.15
CA ASN A 281 -31.99 -23.52 -35.53
C ASN A 281 -32.62 -22.13 -35.63
N GLY A 282 -33.67 -21.87 -34.84
CA GLY A 282 -34.30 -20.55 -34.77
C GLY A 282 -33.35 -19.49 -34.23
N LEU A 283 -32.63 -19.79 -33.14
CA LEU A 283 -31.67 -18.85 -32.55
C LEU A 283 -30.51 -18.57 -33.50
N LEU A 284 -29.94 -19.60 -34.13
CA LEU A 284 -28.83 -19.42 -35.07
C LEU A 284 -29.24 -18.59 -36.29
N ALA A 285 -30.47 -18.75 -36.77
CA ALA A 285 -31.00 -17.95 -37.87
C ALA A 285 -31.15 -16.48 -37.49
N ASP A 286 -31.72 -16.18 -36.31
CA ASP A 286 -31.86 -14.79 -35.83
C ASP A 286 -30.51 -14.10 -35.61
N LEU A 287 -29.48 -14.86 -35.24
CA LEU A 287 -28.13 -14.35 -34.96
C LEU A 287 -27.17 -14.44 -36.15
N ALA A 288 -27.64 -14.83 -37.33
CA ALA A 288 -26.77 -15.10 -38.49
C ALA A 288 -25.91 -13.89 -38.90
N THR A 289 -26.40 -12.68 -38.67
CA THR A 289 -25.70 -11.42 -38.99
C THR A 289 -24.93 -10.82 -37.81
N LEU A 290 -24.92 -11.48 -36.65
CA LEU A 290 -24.25 -10.99 -35.45
C LEU A 290 -22.75 -10.84 -35.74
N ALA A 291 -22.24 -9.61 -35.60
CA ALA A 291 -20.86 -9.26 -35.90
C ALA A 291 -20.14 -8.73 -34.65
N PRO A 292 -19.48 -9.61 -33.87
CA PRO A 292 -18.64 -9.19 -32.76
C PRO A 292 -17.47 -8.31 -33.21
N ARG A 293 -16.95 -7.53 -32.27
CA ARG A 293 -15.81 -6.64 -32.46
C ARG A 293 -14.77 -6.90 -31.39
N ARG A 294 -13.52 -6.51 -31.66
CA ARG A 294 -12.49 -6.52 -30.64
C ARG A 294 -12.81 -5.48 -29.57
N GLY A 295 -13.11 -5.96 -28.36
CA GLY A 295 -13.41 -5.14 -27.19
C GLY A 295 -12.14 -4.55 -26.55
N ALA A 296 -12.33 -3.52 -25.73
CA ALA A 296 -11.23 -2.89 -24.98
C ALA A 296 -10.99 -3.56 -23.61
N ILE A 297 -11.98 -4.31 -23.12
CA ILE A 297 -11.97 -4.93 -21.78
C ILE A 297 -12.09 -6.45 -21.98
N PRO A 298 -11.17 -7.25 -21.40
CA PRO A 298 -11.28 -8.71 -21.46
C PRO A 298 -12.59 -9.21 -20.85
N MET A 299 -13.24 -10.14 -21.54
CA MET A 299 -14.40 -10.88 -21.04
C MET A 299 -14.00 -12.32 -20.76
N VAL A 300 -14.25 -12.81 -19.55
CA VAL A 300 -14.13 -14.23 -19.22
C VAL A 300 -15.48 -14.90 -19.47
N SER A 301 -15.48 -15.93 -20.32
CA SER A 301 -16.63 -16.73 -20.66
C SER A 301 -16.96 -17.73 -19.55
N SER A 302 -18.23 -17.81 -19.17
CA SER A 302 -18.77 -18.91 -18.37
C SER A 302 -19.17 -20.12 -19.21
N VAL A 303 -18.99 -20.09 -20.53
CA VAL A 303 -19.14 -21.27 -21.40
C VAL A 303 -17.82 -22.04 -21.47
N THR A 304 -16.71 -21.35 -21.71
CA THR A 304 -15.39 -21.98 -21.84
C THR A 304 -14.58 -21.99 -20.55
N GLY A 305 -14.84 -21.07 -19.62
CA GLY A 305 -14.03 -20.87 -18.41
C GLY A 305 -12.74 -20.07 -18.67
N GLU A 306 -12.64 -19.42 -19.83
CA GLU A 306 -11.43 -18.72 -20.29
C GLU A 306 -11.77 -17.33 -20.83
N VAL A 307 -10.74 -16.51 -21.10
CA VAL A 307 -10.94 -15.22 -21.78
C VAL A 307 -11.45 -15.48 -23.21
N LEU A 308 -12.60 -14.88 -23.53
CA LEU A 308 -13.27 -15.05 -24.82
C LEU A 308 -12.57 -14.21 -25.90
N ASP A 309 -12.17 -14.85 -27.00
CA ASP A 309 -11.77 -14.12 -28.21
C ASP A 309 -12.99 -13.47 -28.86
N ALA A 310 -12.80 -12.28 -29.41
CA ALA A 310 -13.86 -11.56 -30.11
C ALA A 310 -14.43 -12.36 -31.29
N ASP A 311 -13.58 -13.06 -32.04
CA ASP A 311 -14.03 -13.82 -33.21
C ASP A 311 -14.91 -15.02 -32.85
N ASP A 312 -14.81 -15.51 -31.60
CA ASP A 312 -15.60 -16.62 -31.08
C ASP A 312 -17.00 -16.19 -30.64
N ALA A 313 -17.24 -14.92 -30.31
CA ALA A 313 -18.49 -14.41 -29.74
C ALA A 313 -19.68 -14.34 -30.74
N ARG A 314 -19.71 -15.20 -31.75
CA ARG A 314 -20.71 -15.27 -32.83
C ARG A 314 -21.93 -16.11 -32.46
N ALA A 315 -22.88 -16.26 -33.38
CA ALA A 315 -24.12 -17.03 -33.20
C ALA A 315 -23.90 -18.43 -32.56
N ALA A 316 -22.88 -19.16 -33.01
CA ALA A 316 -22.56 -20.48 -32.47
C ALA A 316 -22.21 -20.44 -30.97
N TYR A 317 -21.47 -19.43 -30.52
CA TYR A 317 -21.17 -19.25 -29.10
C TYR A 317 -22.42 -18.94 -28.29
N TRP A 318 -23.32 -18.10 -28.79
CA TRP A 318 -24.55 -17.76 -28.05
C TRP A 318 -25.55 -18.92 -27.99
N TRP A 319 -25.55 -19.82 -28.99
CA TRP A 319 -26.20 -21.11 -28.88
C TRP A 319 -25.60 -21.95 -27.75
N ARG A 320 -24.27 -22.06 -27.68
CA ARG A 320 -23.58 -22.76 -26.59
C ARG A 320 -23.87 -22.12 -25.23
N ASN A 321 -23.85 -20.79 -25.12
CA ASN A 321 -24.24 -20.07 -23.89
C ASN A 321 -25.71 -20.33 -23.47
N LEU A 322 -26.60 -20.64 -24.41
CA LEU A 322 -27.98 -21.05 -24.09
C LEU A 322 -28.07 -22.51 -23.64
N ARG A 323 -27.30 -23.39 -24.26
CA ARG A 323 -27.46 -24.85 -24.15
C ARG A 323 -26.48 -25.52 -23.19
N GLU A 324 -25.22 -25.12 -23.18
CA GLU A 324 -24.15 -25.75 -22.39
C GLU A 324 -24.19 -25.29 -20.92
N PRO A 325 -23.62 -26.09 -20.00
CA PRO A 325 -23.54 -25.76 -18.58
C PRO A 325 -22.75 -24.46 -18.34
N VAL A 326 -23.23 -23.64 -17.39
CA VAL A 326 -22.52 -22.43 -16.95
C VAL A 326 -21.36 -22.80 -16.03
N ARG A 327 -20.12 -22.63 -16.49
CA ARG A 327 -18.86 -22.86 -15.76
C ARG A 327 -18.44 -21.61 -14.96
N PHE A 328 -19.30 -21.12 -14.07
CA PHE A 328 -19.05 -19.87 -13.34
C PHE A 328 -17.92 -19.95 -12.31
N ARG A 329 -17.70 -21.12 -11.70
CA ARG A 329 -16.51 -21.40 -10.87
C ARG A 329 -15.23 -21.15 -11.67
N ASP A 330 -15.12 -21.79 -12.83
CA ASP A 330 -13.95 -21.69 -13.71
C ASP A 330 -13.76 -20.25 -14.21
N ALA A 331 -14.84 -19.57 -14.61
CA ALA A 331 -14.78 -18.17 -15.01
C ALA A 331 -14.33 -17.23 -13.87
N THR A 332 -14.73 -17.51 -12.63
CA THR A 332 -14.28 -16.74 -11.45
C THR A 332 -12.79 -16.94 -11.21
N ARG A 333 -12.32 -18.19 -11.31
CA ARG A 333 -10.90 -18.53 -11.20
C ARG A 333 -10.08 -17.86 -12.30
N ALA A 334 -10.48 -17.97 -13.56
CA ALA A 334 -9.80 -17.33 -14.68
C ALA A 334 -9.77 -15.79 -14.54
N ALA A 335 -10.84 -15.18 -14.02
CA ALA A 335 -10.84 -13.76 -13.70
C ALA A 335 -9.80 -13.40 -12.61
N ALA A 336 -9.69 -14.23 -11.56
CA ALA A 336 -8.70 -14.03 -10.50
C ALA A 336 -7.26 -14.23 -11.01
N GLU A 337 -7.02 -15.24 -11.85
CA GLU A 337 -5.73 -15.48 -12.51
C GLU A 337 -5.34 -14.31 -13.44
N ALA A 338 -6.32 -13.70 -14.12
CA ALA A 338 -6.16 -12.48 -14.91
C ALA A 338 -5.97 -11.19 -14.07
N GLY A 339 -5.88 -11.30 -12.75
CA GLY A 339 -5.55 -10.19 -11.84
C GLY A 339 -6.76 -9.44 -11.25
N ALA A 340 -7.99 -9.94 -11.42
CA ALA A 340 -9.15 -9.36 -10.76
C ALA A 340 -9.07 -9.56 -9.24
N ARG A 341 -9.32 -8.50 -8.47
CA ARG A 341 -9.32 -8.54 -7.00
C ARG A 341 -10.51 -7.84 -6.36
N LEU A 342 -11.16 -6.92 -7.07
CA LEU A 342 -12.40 -6.28 -6.63
C LEU A 342 -13.53 -6.64 -7.59
N PHE A 343 -14.47 -7.46 -7.15
CA PHE A 343 -15.63 -7.89 -7.94
C PHE A 343 -16.85 -7.05 -7.59
N LEU A 344 -17.44 -6.38 -8.57
CA LEU A 344 -18.75 -5.72 -8.44
C LEU A 344 -19.78 -6.56 -9.16
N GLU A 345 -20.80 -7.01 -8.43
CA GLU A 345 -21.90 -7.74 -9.02
C GLU A 345 -22.91 -6.78 -9.65
N ILE A 346 -23.04 -6.83 -10.97
CA ILE A 346 -23.86 -5.96 -11.78
C ILE A 346 -25.24 -6.59 -11.99
N GLY A 347 -26.24 -5.98 -11.36
CA GLY A 347 -27.62 -6.41 -11.50
C GLY A 347 -28.57 -5.72 -10.52
N PRO A 348 -29.87 -6.06 -10.58
CA PRO A 348 -30.89 -5.52 -9.68
C PRO A 348 -30.75 -6.04 -8.23
N HIS A 349 -30.19 -7.24 -8.04
CA HIS A 349 -30.01 -7.86 -6.73
C HIS A 349 -28.82 -8.85 -6.76
N PRO A 350 -28.01 -8.93 -5.69
CA PRO A 350 -26.93 -9.91 -5.60
C PRO A 350 -27.43 -11.35 -5.47
N VAL A 351 -26.99 -12.21 -6.37
CA VAL A 351 -27.16 -13.67 -6.39
C VAL A 351 -25.84 -14.42 -6.61
N LEU A 352 -24.78 -13.75 -7.07
CA LEU A 352 -23.46 -14.34 -7.37
C LEU A 352 -22.47 -14.24 -6.20
N GLN A 353 -22.77 -13.43 -5.17
CA GLN A 353 -21.83 -13.16 -4.07
C GLN A 353 -21.30 -14.42 -3.38
N SER A 354 -22.15 -15.41 -3.11
CA SER A 354 -21.72 -16.68 -2.48
C SER A 354 -20.80 -17.46 -3.40
N TYR A 355 -21.17 -17.59 -4.68
CA TYR A 355 -20.40 -18.30 -5.69
C TYR A 355 -19.01 -17.71 -5.91
N LEU A 356 -18.93 -16.38 -5.97
CA LEU A 356 -17.66 -15.65 -6.04
C LEU A 356 -16.81 -15.91 -4.78
N ARG A 357 -17.40 -15.84 -3.58
CA ARG A 357 -16.68 -16.09 -2.31
C ARG A 357 -16.15 -17.51 -2.22
N GLU A 358 -16.95 -18.50 -2.58
CA GLU A 358 -16.54 -19.91 -2.52
C GLU A 358 -15.40 -20.20 -3.49
N SER A 359 -15.53 -19.77 -4.75
CA SER A 359 -14.51 -20.00 -5.78
C SER A 359 -13.19 -19.28 -5.46
N LEU A 360 -13.24 -18.02 -5.00
CA LEU A 360 -12.03 -17.26 -4.65
C LEU A 360 -11.33 -17.81 -3.40
N ARG A 361 -12.08 -18.40 -2.45
CA ARG A 361 -11.50 -19.05 -1.27
C ARG A 361 -10.78 -20.34 -1.62
N GLU A 362 -11.33 -21.12 -2.56
CA GLU A 362 -10.70 -22.35 -3.04
C GLU A 362 -9.28 -22.09 -3.58
N ASP A 363 -9.11 -21.01 -4.34
CA ASP A 363 -7.82 -20.62 -4.91
C ASP A 363 -6.95 -19.74 -3.97
N SER A 364 -7.37 -19.55 -2.71
CA SER A 364 -6.71 -18.65 -1.75
C SER A 364 -6.49 -17.22 -2.27
N ALA A 365 -7.38 -16.74 -3.14
CA ALA A 365 -7.29 -15.42 -3.75
C ALA A 365 -7.92 -14.35 -2.83
N GLU A 366 -7.10 -13.47 -2.26
CA GLU A 366 -7.59 -12.32 -1.49
C GLU A 366 -8.34 -11.32 -2.38
N ALA A 367 -9.66 -11.24 -2.23
CA ALA A 367 -10.49 -10.37 -3.05
C ALA A 367 -11.64 -9.75 -2.25
N ALA A 368 -12.09 -8.59 -2.69
CA ALA A 368 -13.29 -7.93 -2.20
C ALA A 368 -14.43 -8.13 -3.19
N ILE A 369 -15.64 -8.41 -2.68
CA ILE A 369 -16.84 -8.59 -3.49
C ILE A 369 -17.91 -7.64 -2.97
N LEU A 370 -18.49 -6.84 -3.87
CA LEU A 370 -19.50 -5.84 -3.55
C LEU A 370 -20.74 -6.04 -4.42
N PRO A 371 -21.95 -5.92 -3.86
CA PRO A 371 -23.17 -5.81 -4.65
C PRO A 371 -23.29 -4.38 -5.23
N THR A 372 -24.01 -4.26 -6.34
CA THR A 372 -24.49 -2.96 -6.83
C THR A 372 -25.85 -2.63 -6.23
N LEU A 373 -26.96 -2.93 -6.92
CA LEU A 373 -28.31 -2.70 -6.40
C LEU A 373 -28.76 -3.85 -5.50
N THR A 374 -29.66 -3.53 -4.58
CA THR A 374 -30.32 -4.50 -3.71
C THR A 374 -31.80 -4.20 -3.55
N ARG A 375 -32.57 -5.21 -3.12
CA ARG A 375 -33.99 -5.05 -2.77
C ARG A 375 -34.24 -4.04 -1.63
N ARG A 376 -33.20 -3.69 -0.86
CA ARG A 376 -33.28 -2.85 0.34
C ARG A 376 -32.45 -1.58 0.21
N ASP A 377 -32.23 -1.09 -1.02
CA ASP A 377 -31.52 0.15 -1.22
C ASP A 377 -32.27 1.32 -0.55
N PRO A 378 -31.55 2.25 0.12
CA PRO A 378 -32.17 3.42 0.73
C PRO A 378 -32.80 4.31 -0.35
N ALA A 379 -33.72 5.18 0.08
CA ALA A 379 -34.28 6.20 -0.81
C ALA A 379 -33.18 7.14 -1.34
N GLY A 380 -33.27 7.53 -2.61
CA GLY A 380 -32.29 8.40 -3.27
C GLY A 380 -31.46 7.67 -4.32
N ASP A 381 -30.42 8.35 -4.84
CA ASP A 381 -29.50 7.77 -5.82
C ASP A 381 -28.52 6.81 -5.09
N PRO A 382 -28.54 5.49 -5.38
CA PRO A 382 -27.70 4.52 -4.68
C PRO A 382 -26.24 4.53 -5.18
N PHE A 383 -25.98 5.03 -6.39
CA PHE A 383 -24.68 4.88 -7.06
C PHE A 383 -23.52 5.64 -6.42
N PRO A 384 -23.71 6.85 -5.85
CA PRO A 384 -22.70 7.48 -5.01
C PRO A 384 -22.14 6.57 -3.92
N ALA A 385 -23.02 5.95 -3.12
CA ALA A 385 -22.60 5.07 -2.02
C ALA A 385 -21.97 3.76 -2.52
N ILE A 386 -22.47 3.20 -3.62
CA ILE A 386 -21.85 2.02 -4.26
C ILE A 386 -20.42 2.35 -4.73
N ALA A 387 -20.24 3.51 -5.36
CA ALA A 387 -18.91 3.96 -5.82
C ALA A 387 -17.97 4.23 -4.64
N ASP A 388 -18.46 4.82 -3.55
CA ASP A 388 -17.65 5.07 -2.36
C ASP A 388 -17.12 3.77 -1.76
N ARG A 389 -17.97 2.72 -1.66
CA ARG A 389 -17.56 1.37 -1.25
C ARG A 389 -16.50 0.78 -2.19
N ALA A 390 -16.69 0.92 -3.50
CA ALA A 390 -15.73 0.42 -4.48
C ALA A 390 -14.37 1.15 -4.36
N ILE A 391 -14.36 2.46 -4.20
CA ILE A 391 -13.14 3.27 -4.04
C ILE A 391 -12.43 2.91 -2.74
N ALA A 392 -13.17 2.77 -1.63
CA ALA A 392 -12.62 2.34 -0.35
C ALA A 392 -11.98 0.94 -0.44
N ARG A 393 -12.49 0.08 -1.32
CA ARG A 393 -11.96 -1.27 -1.58
C ARG A 393 -10.95 -1.36 -2.72
N GLY A 394 -10.57 -0.27 -3.36
CA GLY A 394 -9.44 -0.27 -4.30
C GLY A 394 -9.70 0.33 -5.67
N ALA A 395 -10.97 0.57 -6.03
CA ALA A 395 -11.30 1.20 -7.31
C ALA A 395 -10.67 2.59 -7.43
N ASP A 396 -10.35 2.97 -8.67
CA ASP A 396 -9.78 4.27 -9.00
C ASP A 396 -10.91 5.29 -9.23
N PRO A 397 -10.95 6.40 -8.48
CA PRO A 397 -12.00 7.40 -8.63
C PRO A 397 -11.72 8.44 -9.73
N ARG A 398 -10.51 8.49 -10.31
CA ARG A 398 -9.99 9.65 -11.05
C ARG A 398 -10.79 10.01 -12.31
N ASP A 399 -11.43 9.03 -12.95
CA ASP A 399 -12.25 9.24 -14.15
C ASP A 399 -13.66 9.73 -13.83
N GLY A 400 -14.00 9.87 -12.53
CA GLY A 400 -15.30 10.34 -12.09
C GLY A 400 -15.48 11.84 -12.33
N ARG A 401 -16.71 12.28 -12.61
CA ARG A 401 -17.03 13.70 -12.85
C ARG A 401 -16.63 14.61 -11.69
N ALA A 402 -16.71 14.11 -10.45
CA ALA A 402 -16.28 14.83 -9.25
C ALA A 402 -14.78 15.18 -9.26
N PHE A 403 -13.99 14.46 -10.04
CA PHE A 403 -12.55 14.62 -10.16
C PHE A 403 -12.12 15.38 -11.42
N ALA A 404 -13.06 15.91 -12.21
CA ALA A 404 -12.77 16.78 -13.35
C ALA A 404 -12.50 18.24 -12.93
N GLY A 405 -11.65 18.96 -13.68
CA GLY A 405 -11.32 20.39 -13.42
C GLY A 405 -9.95 20.63 -12.77
N PRO A 406 -9.65 21.86 -12.30
CA PRO A 406 -8.33 22.25 -11.81
C PRO A 406 -7.99 21.62 -10.46
N ALA A 407 -6.75 21.18 -10.26
CA ALA A 407 -6.30 20.50 -9.04
C ALA A 407 -5.22 21.33 -8.32
N ARG A 408 -5.30 21.37 -6.99
CA ARG A 408 -4.34 22.06 -6.12
C ARG A 408 -3.16 21.14 -5.73
N ARG A 409 -1.99 21.72 -5.48
CA ARG A 409 -0.76 21.00 -5.07
C ARG A 409 -0.35 21.28 -3.63
N ASP A 410 -0.88 22.35 -3.03
CA ASP A 410 -0.76 22.75 -1.61
C ASP A 410 -1.57 21.82 -0.70
N LEU A 411 -1.22 20.53 -0.71
CA LEU A 411 -1.89 19.50 0.07
C LEU A 411 -1.21 19.31 1.43
N PRO A 412 -1.97 18.97 2.50
CA PRO A 412 -1.41 18.45 3.74
C PRO A 412 -0.36 17.36 3.48
N ARG A 413 0.71 17.38 4.28
CA ARG A 413 1.78 16.38 4.19
C ARG A 413 1.26 15.02 4.66
N THR A 414 1.75 13.93 4.09
CA THR A 414 1.41 12.59 4.58
C THR A 414 2.01 12.41 5.98
N PRO A 415 1.21 12.21 7.05
CA PRO A 415 1.75 11.99 8.37
C PRO A 415 2.35 10.59 8.49
N PHE A 416 3.45 10.51 9.22
CA PHE A 416 4.02 9.23 9.63
C PHE A 416 3.46 8.87 11.01
N ALA A 417 2.88 7.68 11.13
CA ALA A 417 2.58 7.09 12.44
C ALA A 417 3.89 6.60 13.08
N ARG A 418 4.71 7.55 13.56
CA ARG A 418 6.07 7.30 14.04
C ARG A 418 6.06 6.38 15.26
N ARG A 419 6.94 5.38 15.23
CA ARG A 419 7.32 4.59 16.39
C ARG A 419 8.85 4.70 16.54
N PRO A 420 9.40 4.75 17.75
CA PRO A 420 10.84 4.66 17.95
C PRO A 420 11.36 3.37 17.30
N ALA A 421 12.24 3.51 16.31
CA ALA A 421 12.89 2.39 15.61
C ALA A 421 14.40 2.39 15.87
N TRP A 422 14.86 3.17 16.84
CA TRP A 422 16.25 3.24 17.25
C TRP A 422 16.52 2.15 18.29
N PHE A 423 17.65 1.47 18.17
CA PHE A 423 18.13 0.64 19.27
C PHE A 423 18.34 1.51 20.50
N PRO A 424 17.92 1.07 21.70
CA PRO A 424 18.21 1.79 22.91
C PRO A 424 19.73 1.91 23.06
N ARG A 425 20.19 3.05 23.57
CA ARG A 425 21.61 3.28 23.83
C ARG A 425 22.09 2.23 24.83
N THR A 426 22.97 1.33 24.41
CA THR A 426 23.67 0.38 25.30
C THR A 426 25.03 0.92 25.69
N THR A 427 25.60 0.37 26.76
CA THR A 427 26.95 0.70 27.23
C THR A 427 28.01 0.48 26.15
N GLU A 428 27.85 -0.52 25.27
CA GLU A 428 28.76 -0.73 24.14
C GLU A 428 28.62 0.35 23.07
N SER A 429 27.39 0.78 22.74
CA SER A 429 27.13 1.79 21.70
C SER A 429 27.68 3.18 22.05
N ALA A 430 27.75 3.53 23.35
CA ALA A 430 28.24 4.83 23.80
C ALA A 430 29.74 5.03 23.59
N ARG A 431 30.53 3.95 23.60
CA ARG A 431 32.00 3.99 23.52
C ARG A 431 32.55 4.07 22.09
N LEU A 432 31.70 3.90 21.06
CA LEU A 432 32.13 3.85 19.66
C LEU A 432 32.11 5.21 18.95
N THR A 433 31.24 6.14 19.37
CA THR A 433 31.03 7.41 18.67
C THR A 433 31.58 8.63 19.40
N ASP A 434 31.84 8.52 20.71
CA ASP A 434 32.36 9.61 21.53
C ASP A 434 33.17 9.04 22.72
N PRO A 435 34.41 8.57 22.48
CA PRO A 435 35.23 8.01 23.55
C PRO A 435 35.60 9.09 24.56
N GLU A 436 35.40 8.79 25.85
CA GLU A 436 35.84 9.65 26.95
C GLU A 436 37.37 9.82 26.89
N ARG A 437 37.83 11.08 26.93
CA ARG A 437 39.26 11.41 26.96
C ARG A 437 39.68 11.53 28.42
N ASP A 438 40.72 10.81 28.81
CA ASP A 438 41.27 10.90 30.17
C ASP A 438 41.96 12.26 30.40
N HIS A 439 42.53 12.84 29.34
CA HIS A 439 43.18 14.16 29.39
C HIS A 439 43.28 14.78 27.98
N PRO A 440 43.20 16.12 27.80
CA PRO A 440 43.26 16.76 26.48
C PRO A 440 44.49 16.41 25.64
N LEU A 441 45.66 16.28 26.28
CA LEU A 441 46.91 15.90 25.60
C LEU A 441 47.15 14.37 25.57
N LEU A 442 46.71 13.64 26.60
CA LEU A 442 46.94 12.19 26.69
C LEU A 442 45.99 11.41 25.76
N GLY A 443 44.79 11.95 25.59
CA GLY A 443 43.75 11.41 24.73
C GLY A 443 42.93 10.30 25.38
N LEU A 444 42.54 9.33 24.57
CA LEU A 444 41.63 8.24 24.94
C LEU A 444 42.40 6.95 25.21
N ARG A 445 41.90 6.13 26.14
CA ARG A 445 42.46 4.79 26.40
C ARG A 445 42.31 3.89 25.18
N ALA A 446 43.41 3.26 24.78
CA ALA A 446 43.48 2.47 23.55
C ALA A 446 43.59 0.96 23.85
N GLY A 447 42.47 0.24 23.74
CA GLY A 447 42.40 -1.22 23.90
C GLY A 447 42.09 -1.69 25.33
N GLY A 448 42.47 -2.94 25.66
CA GLY A 448 42.28 -3.54 26.99
C GLY A 448 43.44 -3.34 27.96
N ASP A 449 44.55 -2.74 27.52
CA ASP A 449 45.75 -2.55 28.33
C ASP A 449 45.61 -1.30 29.22
N ALA A 450 45.76 -1.46 30.53
CA ALA A 450 45.46 -0.43 31.54
C ALA A 450 46.38 0.81 31.53
N GLY A 451 47.33 0.90 30.60
CA GLY A 451 48.34 1.97 30.55
C GLY A 451 48.63 2.49 29.14
N ARG A 452 47.70 2.40 28.19
CA ARG A 452 47.92 2.90 26.83
C ARG A 452 46.87 3.92 26.41
N TRP A 453 47.33 5.03 25.85
CA TRP A 453 46.48 6.11 25.33
C TRP A 453 46.88 6.52 23.92
N THR A 454 45.94 7.12 23.21
CA THR A 454 46.17 7.71 21.89
C THR A 454 45.51 9.09 21.82
N ALA A 455 46.27 10.07 21.34
CA ALA A 455 45.77 11.40 21.06
C ALA A 455 46.12 11.85 19.64
N PHE A 456 45.37 12.83 19.16
CA PHE A 456 45.57 13.47 17.87
C PHE A 456 45.83 14.94 18.13
N LEU A 457 47.06 15.38 17.86
CA LEU A 457 47.50 16.75 18.10
C LEU A 457 47.58 17.49 16.77
N ASP A 458 46.98 18.66 16.72
CA ASP A 458 46.89 19.49 15.52
C ASP A 458 46.84 20.96 15.90
N THR A 459 47.61 21.78 15.20
CA THR A 459 47.62 23.24 15.40
C THR A 459 46.33 23.91 14.93
N GLU A 460 45.50 23.26 14.10
CA GLU A 460 44.19 23.80 13.74
C GLU A 460 43.15 23.59 14.85
N THR A 461 43.16 22.44 15.52
CA THR A 461 42.23 22.16 16.63
C THR A 461 42.71 22.75 17.96
N ASP A 462 44.03 22.83 18.14
CA ASP A 462 44.69 23.34 19.34
C ASP A 462 45.70 24.45 18.96
N PRO A 463 45.22 25.68 18.65
CA PRO A 463 46.06 26.75 18.08
C PRO A 463 47.27 27.15 18.93
N TRP A 464 47.20 26.95 20.25
CA TRP A 464 48.31 27.24 21.16
C TRP A 464 49.55 26.38 20.85
N LEU A 465 49.41 25.20 20.25
CA LEU A 465 50.54 24.37 19.83
C LEU A 465 51.41 25.06 18.77
N ALA A 466 50.83 25.95 17.95
CA ALA A 466 51.56 26.71 16.95
C ALA A 466 52.46 27.80 17.56
N ASP A 467 52.21 28.18 18.81
CA ASP A 467 52.93 29.24 19.50
C ASP A 467 54.21 28.75 20.21
N HIS A 468 54.44 27.44 20.34
CA HIS A 468 55.73 26.95 20.82
C HIS A 468 56.68 26.69 19.65
N ARG A 469 57.52 27.68 19.34
CA ARG A 469 58.37 27.66 18.14
C ARG A 469 59.85 27.65 18.46
N LEU A 470 60.58 26.78 17.78
CA LEU A 470 62.04 26.69 17.82
C LEU A 470 62.54 26.90 16.39
N MET A 471 63.39 27.91 16.18
CA MET A 471 63.88 28.31 14.85
C MET A 471 62.71 28.48 13.85
N ASN A 472 61.65 29.16 14.29
CA ASN A 472 60.36 29.33 13.60
C ASN A 472 59.54 28.06 13.28
N GLU A 473 59.93 26.87 13.70
CA GLU A 473 59.14 25.64 13.53
C GLU A 473 58.30 25.35 14.78
N ALA A 474 57.02 25.03 14.60
CA ALA A 474 56.14 24.65 15.70
C ALA A 474 56.49 23.24 16.19
N VAL A 475 56.81 23.10 17.47
CA VAL A 475 57.25 21.83 18.08
C VAL A 475 56.51 21.63 19.41
N LEU A 476 56.10 20.40 19.72
CA LEU A 476 55.47 20.11 21.01
C LEU A 476 56.39 20.53 22.17
N PRO A 477 55.91 21.32 23.14
CA PRO A 477 56.71 21.73 24.28
C PRO A 477 57.15 20.54 25.13
N ALA A 478 58.36 20.62 25.67
CA ALA A 478 58.83 19.69 26.71
C ALA A 478 57.85 19.62 27.90
N ALA A 479 57.27 20.76 28.28
CA ALA A 479 56.27 20.85 29.34
C ALA A 479 54.99 20.05 29.00
N ALA A 480 54.57 20.00 27.74
CA ALA A 480 53.42 19.21 27.31
C ALA A 480 53.74 17.70 27.37
N MET A 481 54.96 17.29 27.04
CA MET A 481 55.40 15.89 27.21
C MET A 481 55.43 15.49 28.70
N ALA A 482 55.87 16.39 29.58
CA ALA A 482 55.83 16.19 31.03
C ALA A 482 54.38 16.09 31.54
N GLU A 483 53.49 16.96 31.07
CA GLU A 483 52.06 16.93 31.39
C GLU A 483 51.41 15.62 30.94
N MET A 484 51.76 15.10 29.76
CA MET A 484 51.27 13.80 29.31
C MET A 484 51.72 12.66 30.22
N ALA A 485 52.95 12.72 30.74
CA ALA A 485 53.45 11.74 31.72
C ALA A 485 52.71 11.87 33.07
N LEU A 486 52.51 13.09 33.57
CA LEU A 486 51.74 13.36 34.79
C LEU A 486 50.28 12.89 34.65
N ALA A 487 49.64 13.18 33.52
CA ALA A 487 48.28 12.74 33.23
C ALA A 487 48.18 11.21 33.21
N ALA A 488 49.17 10.51 32.64
CA ALA A 488 49.22 9.05 32.69
C ALA A 488 49.38 8.54 34.13
N ALA A 489 50.21 9.20 34.95
CA ALA A 489 50.38 8.87 36.36
C ALA A 489 49.09 9.07 37.15
N ALA A 490 48.38 10.19 36.94
CA ALA A 490 47.07 10.48 37.54
C ALA A 490 46.03 9.43 37.15
N ALA A 491 46.03 9.01 35.88
CA ALA A 491 45.10 8.02 35.36
C ALA A 491 45.38 6.59 35.89
N LEU A 492 46.61 6.29 36.34
CA LEU A 492 46.99 5.02 36.98
C LEU A 492 46.85 5.07 38.52
N HIS A 493 46.98 6.27 39.11
CA HIS A 493 46.97 6.48 40.55
C HIS A 493 45.99 7.62 40.93
N PRO A 494 44.68 7.42 40.73
CA PRO A 494 43.68 8.49 40.92
C PRO A 494 43.59 9.01 42.36
N ASP A 495 43.97 8.19 43.33
CA ASP A 495 43.93 8.53 44.76
C ASP A 495 45.28 9.08 45.30
N ALA A 496 46.28 9.25 44.44
CA ALA A 496 47.60 9.72 44.88
C ALA A 496 47.57 11.21 45.24
N PRO A 497 48.07 11.61 46.42
CA PRO A 497 48.07 13.01 46.84
C PRO A 497 49.14 13.87 46.14
N ALA A 498 50.16 13.24 45.55
CA ALA A 498 51.16 13.89 44.72
C ALA A 498 51.67 12.92 43.64
N LEU A 499 52.14 13.47 42.53
CA LEU A 499 52.68 12.74 41.39
C LEU A 499 54.08 13.25 41.07
N GLU A 500 54.93 12.35 40.60
CA GLU A 500 56.29 12.67 40.23
C GLU A 500 56.58 12.19 38.81
N VAL A 501 57.30 13.03 38.06
CA VAL A 501 57.96 12.66 36.81
C VAL A 501 59.46 12.82 37.01
N THR A 502 60.20 11.71 36.88
CA THR A 502 61.67 11.70 36.91
C THR A 502 62.22 11.25 35.57
N ASP A 503 63.50 11.58 35.32
CA ASP A 503 64.23 11.14 34.13
C ASP A 503 63.53 11.40 32.77
N LEU A 504 62.80 12.52 32.66
CA LEU A 504 62.20 12.93 31.39
C LEU A 504 63.30 13.23 30.37
N ALA A 505 63.46 12.31 29.41
CA ALA A 505 64.44 12.38 28.34
C ALA A 505 63.72 12.52 27.00
N ILE A 506 63.85 13.70 26.38
CA ILE A 506 63.35 13.98 25.02
C ILE A 506 64.36 13.41 24.03
N GLN A 507 63.93 12.38 23.29
CA GLN A 507 64.74 11.70 22.28
C GLN A 507 64.67 12.42 20.94
N ARG A 508 63.48 12.96 20.60
CA ARG A 508 63.24 13.65 19.33
C ARG A 508 62.21 14.77 19.51
N PRO A 509 62.38 15.91 18.83
CA PRO A 509 61.34 16.94 18.79
C PRO A 509 60.11 16.43 18.03
N LEU A 510 58.92 16.81 18.49
CA LEU A 510 57.66 16.55 17.80
C LEU A 510 57.22 17.78 17.04
N ALA A 511 57.66 17.90 15.78
CA ALA A 511 57.30 19.02 14.93
C ALA A 511 55.87 18.91 14.39
N PHE A 512 55.19 20.04 14.27
CA PHE A 512 53.88 20.17 13.64
C PHE A 512 54.02 20.69 12.22
N GLU A 513 53.33 20.03 11.29
CA GLU A 513 53.24 20.44 9.89
C GLU A 513 51.86 21.05 9.65
N PRO A 514 51.75 22.21 8.98
CA PRO A 514 50.44 22.82 8.70
C PRO A 514 49.50 21.85 7.97
N GLY A 515 48.25 21.74 8.44
CA GLY A 515 47.24 20.85 7.85
C GLY A 515 47.57 19.36 7.97
N ARG A 516 48.40 18.95 8.95
CA ARG A 516 48.75 17.56 9.22
C ARG A 516 48.64 17.26 10.71
N VAL A 517 47.80 16.28 11.01
CA VAL A 517 47.60 15.77 12.37
C VAL A 517 48.76 14.87 12.79
N ARG A 518 49.31 15.12 13.98
CA ARG A 518 50.27 14.23 14.64
C ARG A 518 49.50 13.23 15.52
N GLU A 519 49.65 11.95 15.24
CA GLU A 519 49.13 10.89 16.10
C GLU A 519 50.19 10.58 17.16
N VAL A 520 49.82 10.65 18.43
CA VAL A 520 50.69 10.33 19.55
C VAL A 520 50.15 9.17 20.35
N ARG A 521 51.06 8.32 20.83
CA ARG A 521 50.77 7.16 21.67
C ARG A 521 51.58 7.28 22.95
N SER A 522 50.87 7.25 24.07
CA SER A 522 51.48 7.19 25.38
C SER A 522 51.31 5.79 25.95
N THR A 523 52.38 5.21 26.46
CA THR A 523 52.36 3.92 27.15
C THR A 523 53.00 4.08 28.52
N ALA A 524 52.32 3.62 29.55
CA ALA A 524 52.82 3.51 30.91
C ALA A 524 52.75 2.06 31.38
N ASP A 525 53.84 1.58 31.99
CA ASP A 525 53.91 0.23 32.56
C ASP A 525 53.69 0.24 34.09
N ALA A 526 53.57 -0.95 34.68
CA ALA A 526 53.32 -1.10 36.11
C ALA A 526 54.57 -0.77 36.96
N GLU A 527 55.77 -0.80 36.36
CA GLU A 527 57.03 -0.45 36.99
C GLU A 527 57.31 1.07 36.97
N GLY A 528 56.37 1.87 36.46
CA GLY A 528 56.43 3.33 36.42
C GLY A 528 57.23 3.88 35.23
N GLY A 529 57.47 3.10 34.18
CA GLY A 529 58.00 3.58 32.91
C GLY A 529 56.92 4.31 32.11
N PHE A 530 57.29 5.42 31.45
CA PHE A 530 56.44 6.15 30.52
C PHE A 530 57.15 6.35 29.18
N LEU A 531 56.46 6.05 28.09
CA LEU A 531 56.93 6.25 26.71
C LEU A 531 55.93 7.12 25.95
N LEU A 532 56.43 8.11 25.24
CA LEU A 532 55.69 8.91 24.27
C LEU A 532 56.24 8.66 22.87
N GLU A 533 55.41 8.09 22.02
CA GLU A 533 55.71 7.82 20.62
C GLU A 533 54.81 8.66 19.72
N SER A 534 55.26 8.92 18.50
CA SER A 534 54.46 9.65 17.52
C SER A 534 54.64 9.14 16.10
N ARG A 535 53.68 9.48 15.25
CA ARG A 535 53.76 9.38 13.80
C ARG A 535 52.78 10.35 13.14
N ARG A 536 52.90 10.55 11.84
CA ARG A 536 51.88 11.20 11.00
C ARG A 536 50.64 10.32 10.98
N ARG A 537 49.48 10.92 11.23
CA ARG A 537 48.20 10.19 11.19
C ARG A 537 47.96 9.63 9.79
N LEU A 538 47.51 8.37 9.71
CA LEU A 538 47.26 7.63 8.45
C LEU A 538 48.50 7.36 7.59
N ALA A 539 49.71 7.60 8.09
CA ALA A 539 50.94 7.16 7.44
C ALA A 539 51.30 5.73 7.85
N GLU A 540 51.94 4.97 6.95
CA GLU A 540 52.47 3.63 7.23
C GLU A 540 53.85 3.67 7.94
N GLU A 541 54.26 4.84 8.43
CA GLU A 541 55.53 4.98 9.14
C GLU A 541 55.49 4.29 10.53
N PRO A 542 56.60 3.68 10.96
CA PRO A 542 56.69 3.11 12.30
C PRO A 542 56.59 4.21 13.36
N TRP A 543 56.12 3.84 14.54
CA TRP A 543 56.10 4.72 15.71
C TRP A 543 57.52 5.17 16.06
N ALA A 544 57.72 6.48 16.19
CA ALA A 544 58.99 7.07 16.58
C ALA A 544 58.93 7.50 18.04
N LEU A 545 59.86 6.99 18.86
CA LEU A 545 60.01 7.41 20.25
C LEU A 545 60.42 8.88 20.34
N ALA A 546 59.58 9.69 20.98
CA ALA A 546 59.76 11.12 21.13
C ALA A 546 60.30 11.49 22.52
N ALA A 547 59.74 10.88 23.56
CA ALA A 547 60.20 11.05 24.93
C ALA A 547 60.00 9.79 25.75
N ARG A 548 60.80 9.65 26.81
CA ARG A 548 60.60 8.66 27.87
C ARG A 548 60.76 9.32 29.22
N ALA A 549 60.08 8.82 30.23
CA ALA A 549 60.19 9.28 31.60
C ALA A 549 59.92 8.14 32.57
N ARG A 550 60.11 8.40 33.86
CA ARG A 550 59.55 7.60 34.94
C ARG A 550 58.45 8.38 35.63
N ILE A 551 57.38 7.68 36.01
CA ILE A 551 56.23 8.22 36.71
C ILE A 551 56.00 7.47 38.02
N ALA A 552 55.65 8.18 39.07
CA ALA A 552 55.37 7.59 40.37
C ALA A 552 54.31 8.38 41.15
N ALA A 553 53.59 7.68 42.03
CA ALA A 553 52.78 8.30 43.07
C ALA A 553 53.64 8.60 44.30
N LEU A 554 53.50 9.81 44.85
CA LEU A 554 54.16 10.24 46.07
C LEU A 554 53.13 10.48 47.18
N PRO A 555 53.50 10.28 48.46
CA PRO A 555 52.61 10.56 49.58
C PRO A 555 52.41 12.06 49.85
N ARG A 556 53.29 12.93 49.33
CA ARG A 556 53.19 14.40 49.40
C ARG A 556 54.17 15.06 48.42
N LEU A 557 53.92 16.31 48.04
CA LEU A 557 54.86 17.12 47.27
C LEU A 557 56.14 17.43 48.08
N PRO A 558 57.32 17.47 47.43
CA PRO A 558 58.53 17.96 48.07
C PRO A 558 58.38 19.45 48.43
N ALA A 559 59.11 19.89 49.46
CA ALA A 559 59.14 21.30 49.83
C ALA A 559 59.71 22.14 48.68
N ALA A 560 59.15 23.33 48.47
CA ALA A 560 59.68 24.28 47.49
C ALA A 560 61.13 24.66 47.85
N PRO A 561 62.02 24.86 46.86
CA PRO A 561 63.37 25.35 47.12
C PRO A 561 63.34 26.72 47.82
N ASP A 562 64.42 27.04 48.53
CA ASP A 562 64.57 28.31 49.27
C ASP A 562 64.40 29.55 48.36
N ALA A 563 63.98 30.66 48.96
CA ALA A 563 63.76 31.92 48.26
C ALA A 563 65.04 32.40 47.52
N PRO A 564 64.89 33.10 46.37
CA PRO A 564 66.04 33.59 45.61
C PRO A 564 66.92 34.55 46.43
N PRO A 565 68.22 34.70 46.08
CA PRO A 565 69.14 35.58 46.80
C PRO A 565 68.65 37.03 46.87
N ALA A 566 68.98 37.74 47.96
CA ALA A 566 68.50 39.11 48.22
C ALA A 566 68.95 40.16 47.18
N GLU A 567 69.98 39.87 46.37
CA GLU A 567 70.55 40.76 45.34
C GLU A 567 70.14 40.38 43.90
N ALA A 568 68.91 39.89 43.71
CA ALA A 568 68.44 39.51 42.38
C ALA A 568 68.14 40.73 41.49
N ARG A 569 68.63 40.72 40.25
CA ARG A 569 68.27 41.70 39.22
C ARG A 569 66.91 41.36 38.63
N GLU A 570 66.05 42.36 38.48
CA GLU A 570 64.73 42.17 37.87
C GLU A 570 64.78 42.48 36.37
N MET A 571 64.30 41.54 35.56
CA MET A 571 64.15 41.68 34.11
C MET A 571 62.66 41.60 33.75
N ARG A 572 62.19 42.49 32.87
CA ARG A 572 60.79 42.43 32.39
C ARG A 572 60.63 41.27 31.42
N GLY A 573 59.45 40.68 31.40
CA GLY A 573 59.10 39.54 30.54
C GLY A 573 59.39 39.79 29.06
N ALA A 574 59.09 40.99 28.56
CA ALA A 574 59.40 41.37 27.17
C ALA A 574 60.91 41.28 26.85
N GLU A 575 61.78 41.59 27.82
CA GLU A 575 63.23 41.50 27.67
C GLU A 575 63.70 40.04 27.70
N VAL A 576 63.07 39.19 28.53
CA VAL A 576 63.31 37.74 28.56
C VAL A 576 62.92 37.09 27.24
N ILE A 577 61.74 37.42 26.71
CA ILE A 577 61.27 36.90 25.42
C ILE A 577 62.16 37.39 24.26
N ALA A 578 62.59 38.65 24.28
CA ALA A 578 63.52 39.17 23.28
C ALA A 578 64.89 38.47 23.33
N LEU A 579 65.37 38.12 24.52
CA LEU A 579 66.59 37.33 24.69
C LEU A 579 66.41 35.89 24.17
N ALA A 580 65.28 35.26 24.48
CA ALA A 580 64.94 33.92 24.01
C ALA A 580 64.88 33.85 22.46
N ALA A 581 64.28 34.85 21.82
CA ALA A 581 64.22 34.95 20.36
C ALA A 581 65.61 35.04 19.71
N ARG A 582 66.59 35.70 20.35
CA ARG A 582 67.99 35.73 19.87
C ARG A 582 68.66 34.36 19.91
N ALA A 583 68.18 33.45 20.75
CA ALA A 583 68.63 32.07 20.82
C ALA A 583 67.79 31.12 19.93
N GLY A 584 66.88 31.65 19.11
CA GLY A 584 66.00 30.88 18.24
C GLY A 584 64.78 30.27 18.95
N LEU A 585 64.40 30.81 20.11
CA LEU A 585 63.16 30.44 20.80
C LEU A 585 62.07 31.45 20.43
N ASP A 586 61.40 31.22 19.30
CA ASP A 586 60.47 32.16 18.66
C ASP A 586 59.03 32.03 19.22
N TYR A 587 58.89 31.96 20.55
CA TYR A 587 57.60 31.77 21.22
C TYR A 587 56.53 32.73 20.72
N GLY A 588 55.35 32.24 20.39
CA GLY A 588 54.13 33.00 20.08
C GLY A 588 53.35 33.40 21.35
N PRO A 589 52.19 34.07 21.20
CA PRO A 589 51.44 34.63 22.32
C PRO A 589 51.18 33.68 23.50
N ALA A 590 50.80 32.42 23.26
CA ALA A 590 50.50 31.46 24.32
C ALA A 590 51.73 31.07 25.17
N PHE A 591 52.95 31.24 24.64
CA PHE A 591 54.21 30.90 25.31
C PHE A 591 54.99 32.13 25.81
N ARG A 592 54.30 33.26 25.98
CA ARG A 592 54.86 34.48 26.60
C ARG A 592 54.20 34.84 27.94
N PRO A 593 53.96 33.90 28.88
CA PRO A 593 53.27 34.21 30.15
C PRO A 593 54.18 34.90 31.16
N VAL A 594 55.50 34.91 30.93
CA VAL A 594 56.48 35.49 31.87
C VAL A 594 56.30 36.99 31.90
N GLU A 595 55.89 37.53 33.05
CA GLU A 595 55.77 38.98 33.26
C GLU A 595 57.08 39.61 33.71
N ARG A 596 57.81 38.93 34.62
CA ARG A 596 59.05 39.38 35.25
C ARG A 596 59.88 38.17 35.71
N VAL A 597 61.20 38.26 35.66
CA VAL A 597 62.12 37.27 36.24
C VAL A 597 63.11 37.99 37.15
N ARG A 598 63.40 37.39 38.31
CA ARG A 598 64.47 37.83 39.21
C ARG A 598 65.62 36.85 39.07
N THR A 599 66.78 37.33 38.63
CA THR A 599 67.99 36.54 38.37
C THR A 599 69.14 36.94 39.27
#